data_AF-A0AAU9XX38-F1
#
_entry.id   AF-A0AAU9XX38-F1
#
_cell.length_a   1.000
_cell.length_b   1.000
_cell.length_c   1.000
_cell.angle_alpha   90.00
_cell.angle_beta   90.00
_cell.angle_gamma   90.00
#
_symmetry.space_group_name_H-M   'P 1'
#
loop_
_entity.id
_entity.type
_entity.pdbx_description
1 polymer ?
#
loop_
_entity_poly.entity_id
_entity_poly.type
_entity_poly.pdbx_seq_one_letter_code
_entity_poly.pdbx_strand_id
1 'polypeptide(L)'
;MASDLKWSKHVEQIVHKAKQRRDFLSLVECYKIVFNLNGLNFSDYFELCRNTKSRSNHPYKLQTKLAKLNCYKNSFFFRIIKHWNDLPINVFNFRDCPNV
;
A
#
# COMPACT_ATOMS: atom_id res chain seq x y z
N MET A 1 5.83 17.71 -34.29
CA MET A 1 6.85 17.87 -33.22
C MET A 1 6.32 18.55 -31.96
N ALA A 2 5.94 19.84 -31.96
CA ALA A 2 5.44 20.50 -30.73
C ALA A 2 4.08 19.95 -30.23
N SER A 3 3.19 19.59 -31.16
CA SER A 3 1.91 18.92 -30.89
C SER A 3 2.09 17.55 -30.23
N ASP A 4 3.00 16.74 -30.76
CA ASP A 4 3.27 15.37 -30.29
C ASP A 4 3.88 15.38 -28.88
N LEU A 5 4.78 16.33 -28.62
CA LEU A 5 5.36 16.55 -27.30
C LEU A 5 4.31 16.98 -26.26
N LYS A 6 3.36 17.85 -26.64
CA LYS A 6 2.24 18.24 -25.78
C LYS A 6 1.32 17.06 -25.49
N TRP A 7 1.03 16.24 -26.49
CA TRP A 7 0.18 15.06 -26.35
C TRP A 7 0.81 14.00 -25.43
N SER A 8 2.11 13.72 -25.62
CA SER A 8 2.88 12.81 -24.76
C SER A 8 2.86 13.26 -23.29
N LYS A 9 3.15 14.53 -23.01
CA LYS A 9 3.07 15.09 -21.65
C LYS A 9 1.68 14.95 -21.02
N HIS A 10 0.63 15.12 -21.80
CA HIS A 10 -0.74 15.00 -21.31
C HIS A 10 -1.08 13.55 -20.92
N VAL A 11 -0.69 12.57 -21.76
CA VAL A 11 -0.86 11.14 -21.47
C VAL A 11 -0.10 10.75 -20.20
N GLU A 12 1.14 11.20 -20.05
CA GLU A 12 1.94 10.93 -18.85
C GLU A 12 1.25 11.44 -17.58
N GLN A 13 0.66 12.64 -17.62
CA GLN A 13 -0.10 13.20 -16.50
C GLN A 13 -1.34 12.36 -16.15
N ILE A 14 -2.09 11.89 -17.15
CA ILE A 14 -3.25 11.01 -16.94
C ILE A 14 -2.80 9.71 -16.28
N VAL A 15 -1.77 9.07 -16.81
CA VAL A 15 -1.23 7.81 -16.28
C VAL A 15 -0.73 7.99 -14.84
N HIS A 16 -0.04 9.10 -14.55
CA HIS A 16 0.43 9.42 -13.21
C HIS A 16 -0.72 9.58 -12.22
N LYS A 17 -1.74 10.38 -12.55
CA LYS A 17 -2.92 10.58 -11.70
C LYS A 17 -3.69 9.27 -11.48
N ALA A 18 -3.88 8.47 -12.53
CA ALA A 18 -4.54 7.17 -12.43
C ALA A 18 -3.75 6.20 -11.52
N LYS A 19 -2.42 6.21 -11.61
CA LYS A 19 -1.56 5.42 -10.72
C LYS A 19 -1.70 5.85 -9.26
N GLN A 20 -1.60 7.15 -8.96
CA GLN A 20 -1.78 7.68 -7.61
C GLN A 20 -3.14 7.29 -7.01
N ARG A 21 -4.23 7.43 -7.79
CA ARG A 21 -5.57 7.03 -7.34
C ARG A 21 -5.65 5.53 -7.04
N ARG A 22 -5.08 4.68 -7.90
CA ARG A 22 -5.05 3.23 -7.67
C ARG A 22 -4.25 2.85 -6.43
N ASP A 23 -3.11 3.49 -6.19
CA ASP A 23 -2.27 3.22 -5.03
C ASP A 23 -2.97 3.65 -3.73
N PHE A 24 -3.63 4.81 -3.74
CA PHE A 24 -4.46 5.28 -2.64
C PHE A 24 -5.59 4.29 -2.30
N LEU A 25 -6.41 3.90 -3.28
CA LEU A 25 -7.51 2.95 -3.06
C LEU A 25 -6.99 1.59 -2.58
N SER A 26 -5.82 1.17 -3.06
CA SER A 26 -5.19 -0.07 -2.60
C SER A 26 -4.77 0.02 -1.13
N LEU A 27 -4.28 1.18 -0.68
CA LEU A 27 -3.89 1.39 0.72
C LEU A 27 -5.11 1.40 1.63
N VAL A 28 -6.22 2.00 1.17
CA VAL A 28 -7.49 1.98 1.90
C VAL A 28 -7.98 0.54 2.08
N GLU A 29 -7.94 -0.30 1.05
CA GLU A 29 -8.39 -1.70 1.22
C GLU A 29 -7.44 -2.50 2.10
N CYS A 30 -6.13 -2.27 1.99
CA CYS A 30 -5.16 -2.87 2.90
C CYS A 30 -5.44 -2.47 4.36
N TYR A 31 -5.73 -1.19 4.61
CA TYR A 31 -6.14 -0.70 5.93
C TYR A 31 -7.36 -1.44 6.44
N LYS A 32 -8.42 -1.54 5.61
CA LYS A 32 -9.63 -2.25 6.01
C LYS A 32 -9.36 -3.71 6.37
N ILE A 33 -8.52 -4.42 5.61
CA ILE A 33 -8.17 -5.82 5.92
C ILE A 33 -7.38 -5.91 7.24
N VAL A 34 -6.34 -5.09 7.40
CA VAL A 34 -5.49 -5.10 8.61
C VAL A 34 -6.30 -4.83 9.88
N PHE A 35 -7.30 -3.97 9.78
CA PHE A 35 -8.14 -3.56 10.89
C PHE A 35 -9.51 -4.26 10.94
N ASN A 36 -9.70 -5.31 10.12
CA ASN A 36 -10.91 -6.12 9.99
C ASN A 36 -12.21 -5.30 9.79
N LEU A 37 -12.16 -4.28 8.93
CA LEU A 37 -13.26 -3.37 8.62
C LEU A 37 -14.08 -3.77 7.39
N ASN A 38 -13.67 -4.82 6.66
CA ASN A 38 -14.35 -5.30 5.46
C ASN A 38 -14.72 -6.80 5.51
N GLY A 39 -14.62 -7.42 6.69
CA GLY A 39 -14.97 -8.83 6.91
C GLY A 39 -13.99 -9.85 6.31
N LEU A 40 -12.84 -9.39 5.80
CA LEU A 40 -11.77 -10.27 5.32
C LEU A 40 -10.80 -10.58 6.46
N ASN A 41 -10.43 -11.86 6.63
CA ASN A 41 -9.48 -12.26 7.65
C ASN A 41 -8.06 -11.81 7.28
N PHE A 42 -7.41 -11.10 8.20
CA PHE A 42 -6.03 -10.63 8.02
C PHE A 42 -5.05 -11.75 7.64
N SER A 43 -5.14 -12.90 8.32
CA SER A 43 -4.22 -14.04 8.16
C SER A 43 -4.25 -14.69 6.78
N ASP A 44 -5.35 -14.55 6.05
CA ASP A 44 -5.51 -15.15 4.72
C ASP A 44 -4.66 -14.40 3.68
N TYR A 45 -4.37 -13.13 3.93
CA TYR A 45 -3.73 -12.23 2.96
C TYR A 45 -2.36 -11.75 3.42
N PHE A 46 -2.20 -11.49 4.73
CA PHE A 46 -1.06 -10.79 5.28
C PHE A 46 -0.49 -11.49 6.50
N GLU A 47 0.73 -11.07 6.86
CA GLU A 47 1.42 -11.47 8.08
C GLU A 47 2.18 -10.25 8.61
N LEU A 48 2.26 -10.09 9.92
CA LEU A 48 3.09 -9.04 10.53
C LEU A 48 4.57 -9.41 10.44
N CYS A 49 5.43 -8.41 10.24
CA CYS A 49 6.86 -8.63 10.23
C CYS A 49 7.34 -8.99 11.65
N ARG A 50 7.96 -10.16 11.80
CA ARG A 50 8.44 -10.66 13.10
C ARG A 50 9.71 -9.97 13.58
N ASN A 51 10.46 -9.34 12.67
CA ASN A 51 11.74 -8.68 12.98
C ASN A 51 11.54 -7.20 13.29
N THR A 52 11.37 -6.88 14.57
CA THR A 52 11.11 -5.51 15.07
C THR A 52 12.36 -4.67 15.32
N LYS A 53 13.58 -5.19 15.10
CA LYS A 53 14.84 -4.56 15.53
C LYS A 53 15.36 -3.36 14.70
N SER A 54 14.73 -2.94 13.60
CA SER A 54 15.15 -1.73 12.87
C SER A 54 14.43 -0.47 13.38
N ARG A 55 15.12 0.68 13.34
CA ARG A 55 14.58 2.00 13.72
C ARG A 55 13.38 2.47 12.87
N SER A 56 13.11 1.80 11.75
CA SER A 56 11.99 2.06 10.83
C SER A 56 10.84 1.06 10.99
N ASN A 57 10.79 0.32 12.10
CA ASN A 57 9.73 -0.64 12.37
C ASN A 57 8.61 -0.01 13.19
N HIS A 58 7.38 -0.35 12.82
CA HIS A 58 6.16 -0.04 13.55
C HIS A 58 5.33 -1.32 13.74
N PRO A 59 4.41 -1.39 14.72
CA PRO A 59 3.66 -2.61 15.04
C PRO A 59 2.85 -3.19 13.88
N TYR A 60 2.39 -2.33 12.98
CA TYR A 60 1.57 -2.71 11.82
C TYR A 60 2.39 -3.08 10.57
N LYS A 61 3.71 -3.18 10.67
CA LYS A 61 4.55 -3.48 9.51
C LYS A 61 4.24 -4.86 8.96
N LEU A 62 3.93 -4.94 7.67
CA LEU A 62 3.60 -6.20 6.99
C LEU A 62 4.86 -6.90 6.51
N GLN A 63 4.86 -8.22 6.62
CA GLN A 63 5.92 -9.08 6.11
C GLN A 63 5.91 -9.07 4.58
N THR A 64 6.98 -8.53 3.98
CA THR A 64 7.19 -8.67 2.54
C THR A 64 7.50 -10.13 2.22
N LYS A 65 6.57 -10.82 1.56
CA LYS A 65 6.80 -12.16 1.00
C LYS A 65 7.58 -12.03 -0.30
N LEU A 66 8.64 -12.80 -0.47
CA LEU A 66 9.35 -12.85 -1.75
C LEU A 66 8.48 -13.55 -2.79
N ALA A 67 8.12 -12.85 -3.86
CA ALA A 67 7.50 -13.47 -5.01
C ALA A 67 8.56 -14.31 -5.74
N LYS A 68 8.50 -15.64 -5.59
CA LYS A 68 9.40 -16.57 -6.31
C LYS A 68 9.20 -16.51 -7.83
N LEU A 69 8.01 -16.10 -8.28
CA LEU A 69 7.63 -15.98 -9.69
C LEU A 69 7.33 -14.53 -10.04
N ASN A 70 7.82 -14.09 -11.20
CA ASN A 70 7.64 -12.72 -11.70
C ASN A 70 6.16 -12.31 -11.87
N CYS A 71 5.25 -13.26 -12.08
CA CYS A 71 3.82 -12.99 -12.26
C CYS A 71 3.16 -12.34 -11.03
N TYR A 72 3.67 -12.60 -9.82
CA TYR A 72 3.13 -12.00 -8.58
C TYR A 72 3.75 -10.65 -8.23
N LYS A 73 4.84 -10.25 -8.90
CA LYS A 73 5.58 -9.02 -8.61
C LYS A 73 4.73 -7.75 -8.77
N ASN A 74 3.78 -7.77 -9.70
CA ASN A 74 2.85 -6.67 -9.96
C ASN A 74 1.45 -6.90 -9.35
N SER A 75 1.27 -7.97 -8.58
CA SER A 75 0.01 -8.22 -7.89
C SER A 75 -0.26 -7.18 -6.81
N PHE A 76 -1.52 -7.05 -6.43
CA PHE A 76 -1.96 -6.16 -5.36
C PHE A 76 -1.12 -6.33 -4.09
N PHE A 77 -0.98 -7.56 -3.59
CA PHE A 77 -0.33 -7.86 -2.31
C PHE A 77 1.14 -7.45 -2.28
N PHE A 78 1.89 -7.72 -3.36
CA PHE A 78 3.31 -7.39 -3.38
C PHE A 78 3.54 -5.87 -3.48
N ARG A 79 2.75 -5.20 -4.33
CA ARG A 79 2.86 -3.75 -4.53
C ARG A 79 2.46 -2.98 -3.27
N ILE A 80 1.37 -3.39 -2.62
CA ILE A 80 0.80 -2.62 -1.51
C ILE A 80 1.62 -2.70 -0.24
N ILE A 81 2.25 -3.84 0.04
CA ILE A 81 3.09 -4.03 1.25
C ILE A 81 4.21 -2.99 1.29
N LYS A 82 4.84 -2.67 0.15
CA LYS A 82 5.87 -1.63 0.09
C LYS A 82 5.31 -0.27 0.52
N HIS A 83 4.23 0.17 -0.13
CA HIS A 83 3.60 1.46 0.19
C HIS A 83 3.11 1.52 1.63
N TRP A 84 2.55 0.43 2.15
CA TRP A 84 2.08 0.32 3.53
C TRP A 84 3.23 0.48 4.54
N ASN A 85 4.35 -0.22 4.31
CA ASN A 85 5.50 -0.19 5.21
C ASN A 85 6.27 1.15 5.17
N ASP A 86 6.05 1.96 4.14
CA ASP A 86 6.60 3.32 4.03
C ASP A 86 5.71 4.36 4.76
N LEU A 87 4.52 3.97 5.25
CA LEU A 87 3.64 4.88 5.99
C LEU A 87 4.20 5.21 7.39
N PRO A 88 4.09 6.47 7.84
CA PRO A 88 4.48 6.83 9.18
C PRO A 88 3.47 6.30 10.22
N ILE A 89 3.96 5.99 11.42
CA ILE A 89 3.17 5.35 12.48
C ILE A 89 1.93 6.14 12.90
N ASN A 90 1.99 7.48 12.81
CA ASN A 90 0.88 8.36 13.17
C ASN A 90 -0.39 8.13 12.32
N VAL A 91 -0.27 7.54 11.12
CA VAL A 91 -1.42 7.16 10.30
C VAL A 91 -2.29 6.08 10.97
N PHE A 92 -1.69 5.25 11.83
CA PHE A 92 -2.38 4.16 12.52
C PHE A 92 -2.95 4.56 13.89
N ASN A 93 -2.43 5.63 14.48
CA ASN A 93 -2.79 6.09 15.83
C ASN A 93 -4.17 6.78 15.92
N PHE A 94 -4.96 6.82 14.83
CA PHE A 94 -6.29 7.44 14.84
C PHE A 94 -7.26 6.75 15.83
N ARG A 95 -7.06 5.46 16.11
CA ARG A 95 -7.88 4.70 17.07
C ARG A 95 -7.61 5.04 18.54
N ASP A 96 -6.51 5.70 18.86
CA ASP A 96 -6.22 6.18 20.22
C ASP A 96 -6.89 7.53 20.51
N CYS A 97 -7.70 8.06 19.59
CA CYS A 97 -8.60 9.17 19.88
C CYS A 97 -9.90 8.59 20.47
N PRO A 98 -10.12 8.69 21.80
CA PRO A 98 -11.43 8.36 22.35
C PRO A 98 -12.43 9.37 21.76
N ASN A 99 -13.54 8.88 21.22
CA ASN A 99 -14.71 9.62 20.70
C ASN A 99 -14.82 9.83 19.17
N VAL A 100 -14.99 8.73 18.43
CA VAL A 100 -15.92 8.69 17.28
C VAL A 100 -16.84 7.50 17.43
#